data_AF-A0A211YLM8-F1
#
_entry.id   AF-A0A211YLM8-F1
#
_cell.length_a   1.000
_cell.length_b   1.000
_cell.length_c   1.000
_cell.angle_alpha   90.00
_cell.angle_beta   90.00
_cell.angle_gamma   90.00
#
_symmetry.space_group_name_H-M   'P 1'
#
loop_
_entity.id
_entity.type
_entity.pdbx_description
1 polymer ?
#
loop_
_entity_poly.entity_id
_entity_poly.type
_entity_poly.pdbx_seq_one_letter_code
_entity_poly.pdbx_strand_id
1 'polypeptide(L)' 'MATVLAASLAFSTSVLGAAIGIALVGSASISAMVEKPELRVWGLILTALAEALAIYGIAIAFLILTS' A
#
# COMPACT_ATOMS: atom_id res chain seq x y z
N MET A 1 14.63 13.44 -18.11
CA MET A 1 14.75 14.13 -16.81
C MET A 1 13.37 14.40 -16.20
N ALA A 2 12.47 15.10 -16.89
CA ALA A 2 11.12 15.41 -16.38
C ALA A 2 10.27 14.16 -16.07
N THR A 3 10.31 13.14 -16.92
CA THR A 3 9.59 11.87 -16.74
C THR A 3 10.06 11.09 -15.50
N VAL A 4 11.35 11.12 -15.18
CA VAL A 4 11.92 10.48 -13.99
C VAL A 4 11.41 11.15 -12.72
N LEU A 5 11.32 12.48 -12.71
CA LEU A 5 10.80 13.24 -11.57
C LEU A 5 9.29 12.99 -11.37
N ALA A 6 8.53 12.94 -12.47
CA ALA A 6 7.10 12.61 -12.42
C ALA A 6 6.86 11.17 -11.92
N ALA A 7 7.63 10.20 -12.41
CA ALA A 7 7.53 8.81 -12.00
C ALA A 7 7.91 8.61 -10.53
N SER A 8 8.97 9.27 -10.05
CA SER A 8 9.37 9.18 -8.64
C SER A 8 8.37 9.84 -7.70
N LEU A 9 7.76 10.96 -8.09
CA LEU A 9 6.68 11.60 -7.34
C LEU A 9 5.42 10.72 -7.29
N ALA A 10 5.00 10.16 -8.42
CA ALA A 10 3.84 9.26 -8.48
C ALA A 10 4.03 8.03 -7.57
N PHE A 11 5.20 7.40 -7.62
CA PHE A 11 5.47 6.23 -6.79
C PHE A 11 5.61 6.59 -5.31
N SER A 12 6.41 7.60 -4.95
CA SER A 12 6.67 7.95 -3.55
C SER A 12 5.41 8.39 -2.81
N THR A 13 4.55 9.21 -3.44
CA THR A 13 3.29 9.66 -2.83
C THR A 13 2.31 8.51 -2.63
N SER A 14 2.22 7.60 -3.59
CA SER A 14 1.42 6.36 -3.46
C SER A 14 1.93 5.46 -2.34
N VAL A 15 3.24 5.22 -2.26
CA VAL A 15 3.85 4.40 -1.20
C VAL A 15 3.64 5.01 0.18
N LEU A 16 3.74 6.34 0.31
CA LEU A 16 3.45 7.02 1.57
C LEU A 16 1.99 6.81 2.01
N GLY A 17 1.03 6.95 1.08
CA GLY A 17 -0.38 6.67 1.36
C GLY A 17 -0.62 5.21 1.76
N ALA A 18 -0.01 4.27 1.05
CA ALA A 18 -0.10 2.84 1.35
C ALA A 18 0.51 2.51 2.72
N ALA A 19 1.68 3.07 3.05
CA ALA A 19 2.34 2.85 4.33
C ALA A 19 1.48 3.30 5.51
N ILE A 20 0.81 4.45 5.40
CA ILE A 20 -0.13 4.94 6.42
C ILE A 20 -1.32 3.97 6.57
N GLY A 21 -1.91 3.54 5.45
CA GLY A 21 -3.02 2.58 5.45
C GLY A 21 -2.63 1.24 6.08
N ILE A 22 -1.47 0.70 5.71
CA ILE A 22 -0.92 -0.55 6.25
C ILE A 22 -0.65 -0.42 7.75
N ALA A 23 -0.06 0.70 8.20
CA ALA A 23 0.22 0.90 9.63
C ALA A 23 -1.05 0.91 10.48
N LEU A 24 -2.10 1.59 10.00
CA LEU A 24 -3.39 1.68 10.68
C LEU A 24 -4.14 0.34 10.66
N VAL A 25 -4.30 -0.27 9.49
CA VAL A 25 -5.06 -1.53 9.35
C VAL A 25 -4.29 -2.70 9.96
N GLY A 26 -2.97 -2.75 9.79
CA GLY A 26 -2.13 -3.80 10.33
C GLY A 26 -2.10 -3.81 11.86
N SER A 27 -1.97 -2.64 12.51
CA SER A 27 -2.02 -2.54 13.97
C SER A 27 -3.40 -2.95 14.53
N ALA A 28 -4.49 -2.50 13.91
CA ALA A 28 -5.85 -2.91 14.28
C ALA A 28 -6.11 -4.40 14.03
N SER A 29 -5.53 -4.96 12.98
CA SER A 29 -5.65 -6.40 12.68
C SER A 29 -4.93 -7.23 13.72
N ILE A 30 -3.74 -6.82 14.17
CA ILE A 30 -2.98 -7.53 15.21
C ILE A 30 -3.74 -7.53 16.53
N SER A 31 -4.29 -6.39 16.96
CA SER A 31 -5.08 -6.34 18.19
C SER A 31 -6.35 -7.20 18.10
N ALA A 32 -7.05 -7.15 16.96
CA ALA A 32 -8.25 -7.96 16.76
C ALA A 32 -7.96 -9.48 16.78
N MET A 33 -6.81 -9.91 16.24
CA MET A 33 -6.40 -11.33 16.24
C MET A 33 -6.08 -11.86 17.63
N VAL A 34 -5.66 -11.00 18.56
CA VAL A 34 -5.40 -11.39 19.96
C VAL A 34 -6.71 -11.80 20.65
N GLU A 35 -7.79 -11.07 20.40
CA GLU A 35 -9.11 -11.38 20.96
C GLU A 35 -9.83 -12.50 20.18
N LYS A 36 -9.71 -12.51 18.85
CA LYS A 36 -10.41 -13.43 17.94
C LYS A 36 -9.46 -13.99 16.88
N PRO A 37 -8.79 -15.12 17.17
CA PRO A 37 -7.81 -15.73 16.27
C PRO A 37 -8.34 -16.05 14.87
N GLU A 38 -9.64 -16.33 14.74
CA GLU A 38 -10.34 -16.58 13.48
C GLU A 38 -10.31 -15.38 12.51
N LEU A 39 -10.06 -14.17 13.01
CA LEU A 39 -9.94 -12.95 12.20
C LEU A 39 -8.59 -12.83 11.48
N ARG A 40 -7.64 -13.74 11.70
CA ARG A 40 -6.28 -13.64 11.14
C ARG A 40 -6.24 -13.49 9.63
N VAL A 41 -7.02 -14.30 8.92
CA VAL A 41 -7.07 -14.26 7.46
C VAL A 41 -7.67 -12.94 6.98
N TRP A 42 -8.72 -12.46 7.64
CA TRP A 42 -9.35 -11.18 7.33
C TRP A 42 -8.41 -10.00 7.58
N GLY A 43 -7.68 -9.99 8.71
CA GLY A 43 -6.69 -8.96 9.01
C GLY A 43 -5.59 -8.88 7.95
N LEU A 44 -5.14 -10.04 7.45
CA LEU A 44 -4.16 -10.10 6.37
C LEU A 44 -4.74 -9.58 5.04
N ILE A 45 -5.96 -9.97 4.69
CA ILE A 45 -6.66 -9.49 3.47
C ILE A 45 -6.84 -7.97 3.51
N LEU A 46 -7.29 -7.41 4.63
CA LEU A 46 -7.50 -5.97 4.75
C LEU A 46 -6.19 -5.18 4.69
N THR A 47 -5.13 -5.71 5.30
CA THR A 47 -3.80 -5.10 5.24
C THR A 47 -3.25 -5.14 3.80
N ALA A 48 -3.41 -6.26 3.09
CA ALA A 48 -3.04 -6.38 1.67
C ALA A 48 -3.87 -5.45 0.76
N LEU A 49 -5.13 -5.19 1.10
CA LEU A 49 -5.97 -4.24 0.35
C LEU A 49 -5.43 -2.80 0.48
N ALA A 50 -4.88 -2.44 1.64
CA ALA A 50 -4.18 -1.16 1.81
C ALA A 50 -2.86 -1.10 1.02
N GLU A 51 -2.16 -2.23 0.85
CA GLU A 51 -0.94 -2.34 0.04
C GLU A 51 -1.20 -2.12 -1.46
N ALA A 52 -2.39 -2.48 -1.97
CA ALA A 52 -2.72 -2.35 -3.38
C ALA A 52 -2.46 -0.94 -3.95
N LEU A 53 -2.57 0.11 -3.13
CA LEU A 53 -2.25 1.47 -3.54
C LEU A 53 -0.80 1.60 -4.02
N ALA A 54 0.18 0.98 -3.34
CA ALA A 54 1.59 0.99 -3.74
C ALA A 54 1.82 0.23 -5.05
N ILE A 55 1.10 -0.87 -5.27
CA ILE A 55 1.15 -1.65 -6.52
C ILE A 55 0.67 -0.80 -7.70
N TYR A 56 -0.42 -0.04 -7.52
CA TYR A 56 -0.86 0.90 -8.54
C TYR A 56 0.14 2.05 -8.75
N GLY A 57 0.77 2.54 -7.68
CA GLY A 57 1.81 3.58 -7.77
C GLY A 57 3.00 3.17 -8.63
N ILE A 58 3.51 1.96 -8.43
CA ILE A 58 4.64 1.45 -9.25
C ILE A 58 4.21 1.19 -10.69
N ALA A 59 2.99 0.67 -10.91
CA ALA A 59 2.46 0.46 -12.26
C ALA A 59 2.37 1.78 -13.05
N ILE A 60 1.84 2.83 -12.43
CA ILE A 60 1.75 4.17 -13.05
C ILE A 60 3.13 4.77 -13.27
N ALA A 61 4.08 4.60 -12.34
CA ALA A 61 5.46 5.05 -12.54
C ALA A 61 6.11 4.37 -13.75
N PHE A 62 5.90 3.07 -13.94
CA PHE A 62 6.36 2.35 -15.14
C PHE A 62 5.71 2.89 -16.44
N LEU A 63 4.41 3.17 -16.41
CA LEU A 63 3.72 3.76 -17.56
C LEU A 63 4.31 5.13 -17.91
N ILE A 64 4.59 5.98 -16.91
CA ILE A 64 5.21 7.30 -17.11
C ILE A 64 6.63 7.17 -17.69
N LEU A 65 7.41 6.19 -17.23
CA LEU A 65 8.78 5.98 -17.71
C LEU A 65 8.85 5.41 -19.14
N THR A 66 7.81 4.68 -19.54
CA THR A 66 7.72 4.04 -20.87
C THR A 66 7.01 4.93 -21.90
N SER A 67 6.37 6.02 -21.46
CA SER A 67 5.75 7.04 -22.31
C SER A 67 6.78 8.06 -22.80
#